data_AF-A0A2G5CS61-F1
#
_entry.id   AF-A0A2G5CS61-F1
#
_cell.length_a   1.000
_cell.length_b   1.000
_cell.length_c   1.000
_cell.angle_alpha   90.00
_cell.angle_beta   90.00
_cell.angle_gamma   90.00
#
_symmetry.space_group_name_H-M   'P 1'
#
loop_
_entity.id
_entity.type
_entity.pdbx_description
1 polymer ?
#
loop_
_entity_poly.entity_id
_entity_poly.type
_entity_poly.pdbx_seq_one_letter_code
_entity_poly.pdbx_strand_id
1 'polypeptide(L)'
;MASSAITFPAKGKLIRVLSIDGGGVKGLIPGVMLEYLESQLQELDGEDVRLADYFDVVTGTSTGGLIATMITAPNPKNRPFYAAKDIVPFYLEHCPKIFPQKNKGIRFGGPERDPRTSMDAKPAPSSLWPSLIVGLLGMAANVMDAVKAINGPKYDGKYLRTLLQEFLPETKLNQTLTPVIIPTFDIKHLQPIIFSTFEADRDELKNPLLSDVCISTSAAPIFLPAHHFKTSNSKKEERCFNLIDGGVAANNPTLIAMSMITRELLMQKQRFFASNPLDYGRFPSNIIRHRISQRGIQV
;
A
#
# COMPACT_ATOMS: atom_id res chain seq x y z
N MET A 1 14.29 16.37 19.15
CA MET A 1 12.90 16.16 18.68
C MET A 1 12.50 14.74 19.06
N ALA A 2 11.30 14.55 19.58
CA ALA A 2 10.88 13.31 20.23
C ALA A 2 10.96 12.12 19.26
N SER A 3 11.62 11.06 19.71
CA SER A 3 11.70 9.77 19.03
C SER A 3 10.29 9.19 18.84
N SER A 4 9.86 9.01 17.58
CA SER A 4 8.65 8.30 17.16
C SER A 4 8.76 6.79 17.34
N ALA A 5 9.43 6.34 18.40
CA ALA A 5 9.34 4.96 18.84
C ALA A 5 7.90 4.72 19.32
N ILE A 6 7.28 3.61 18.89
CA ILE A 6 6.11 3.06 19.57
C ILE A 6 6.46 3.02 21.06
N THR A 7 5.81 3.87 21.84
CA THR A 7 5.97 3.83 23.28
C THR A 7 5.22 2.60 23.72
N PHE A 8 5.94 1.63 24.30
CA PHE A 8 5.32 0.39 24.73
C PHE A 8 4.06 0.71 25.53
N PRO A 9 2.92 0.13 25.13
CA PRO A 9 1.85 0.02 26.08
C PRO A 9 2.36 -0.67 27.35
N ALA A 10 2.16 -0.05 28.52
CA ALA A 10 2.40 -0.73 29.79
C ALA A 10 1.73 -2.10 29.77
N LYS A 11 2.34 -3.09 30.44
CA LYS A 11 1.94 -4.50 30.42
C LYS A 11 0.40 -4.66 30.43
N GLY A 12 -0.18 -5.07 29.30
CA GLY A 12 -1.63 -5.24 29.12
C GLY A 12 -2.32 -4.28 28.14
N LYS A 13 -1.64 -3.25 27.61
CA LYS A 13 -2.23 -2.36 26.59
C LYS A 13 -1.95 -2.91 25.16
N LEU A 14 -2.98 -2.85 24.32
CA LEU A 14 -3.00 -3.42 22.96
C LEU A 14 -2.32 -2.46 21.97
N ILE A 15 -1.80 -3.00 20.85
CA ILE A 15 -1.33 -2.22 19.70
C ILE A 15 -2.43 -2.26 18.64
N ARG A 16 -2.90 -1.09 18.22
CA ARG A 16 -3.95 -0.91 17.22
C ARG A 16 -3.31 -0.65 15.87
N VAL A 17 -3.56 -1.54 14.91
CA VAL A 17 -2.99 -1.48 13.57
C VAL A 17 -4.11 -1.29 12.56
N LEU A 18 -4.00 -0.24 11.74
CA LEU A 18 -4.86 -0.07 10.56
C LEU A 18 -4.13 -0.59 9.33
N SER A 19 -4.74 -1.50 8.58
CA SER A 19 -4.16 -2.09 7.37
C SER A 19 -5.06 -1.89 6.16
N ILE A 20 -4.51 -1.32 5.09
CA ILE A 20 -5.26 -0.95 3.89
C ILE A 20 -4.63 -1.61 2.66
N ASP A 21 -5.43 -2.43 1.99
CA ASP A 21 -5.00 -3.19 0.82
C ASP A 21 -4.81 -2.30 -0.42
N GLY A 22 -3.98 -2.79 -1.35
CA GLY A 22 -3.88 -2.22 -2.69
C GLY A 22 -5.12 -2.51 -3.55
N GLY A 23 -5.36 -1.67 -4.55
CA GLY A 23 -6.54 -1.83 -5.41
C GLY A 23 -6.77 -0.81 -6.53
N GLY A 24 -5.85 0.14 -6.74
CA GLY A 24 -6.03 1.21 -7.72
C GLY A 24 -7.27 2.07 -7.40
N VAL A 25 -8.11 2.33 -8.41
CA VAL A 25 -9.36 3.10 -8.26
C VAL A 25 -10.31 2.50 -7.20
N LYS A 26 -10.19 1.21 -6.88
CA LYS A 26 -10.98 0.56 -5.83
C LYS A 26 -10.66 1.05 -4.41
N GLY A 27 -9.67 1.94 -4.24
CA GLY A 27 -9.42 2.69 -3.01
C GLY A 27 -10.63 3.46 -2.45
N LEU A 28 -11.63 3.71 -3.29
CA LEU A 28 -12.92 4.25 -2.86
C LEU A 28 -13.60 3.37 -1.81
N ILE A 29 -13.47 2.04 -1.90
CA ILE A 29 -14.11 1.10 -0.96
C ILE A 29 -13.55 1.29 0.46
N PRO A 30 -12.23 1.16 0.71
CA PRO A 30 -11.69 1.49 2.04
C PRO A 30 -11.88 2.97 2.38
N GLY A 31 -11.88 3.89 1.41
CA GLY A 31 -12.17 5.31 1.66
C GLY A 31 -13.53 5.53 2.35
N VAL A 32 -14.60 4.94 1.82
CA VAL A 32 -15.95 5.01 2.43
C VAL A 32 -15.98 4.37 3.81
N MET A 33 -15.29 3.24 4.00
CA MET A 33 -15.22 2.57 5.31
C MET A 33 -14.49 3.41 6.35
N LEU A 34 -13.40 4.08 5.96
CA LEU A 34 -12.62 4.95 6.83
C LEU A 34 -13.37 6.24 7.17
N GLU A 35 -14.11 6.81 6.22
CA GLU A 35 -15.00 7.95 6.46
C GLU A 35 -16.02 7.61 7.54
N TYR A 36 -16.71 6.47 7.39
CA TYR A 36 -17.68 6.02 8.39
C TYR A 36 -17.02 5.75 9.75
N LEU A 37 -15.84 5.09 9.76
CA LEU A 37 -15.13 4.83 11.01
C LEU A 37 -14.74 6.14 11.73
N GLU A 38 -14.16 7.10 11.01
CA GLU A 38 -13.74 8.37 11.59
C GLU A 38 -14.94 9.20 12.08
N SER A 39 -16.08 9.15 11.37
CA SER A 39 -17.30 9.84 11.83
C SER A 39 -17.85 9.26 13.13
N GLN A 40 -17.83 7.94 13.28
CA GLN A 40 -18.23 7.28 14.52
C GLN A 40 -17.29 7.62 15.69
N LEU A 41 -15.99 7.75 15.44
CA LEU A 41 -15.04 8.21 16.47
C LEU A 41 -15.27 9.68 16.84
N GLN A 42 -15.59 10.53 15.86
CA GLN A 42 -15.89 11.95 16.08
C GLN A 42 -17.19 12.16 16.86
N GLU A 43 -18.20 11.31 16.66
CA GLU A 43 -19.44 11.31 17.45
C GLU A 43 -19.19 10.98 18.93
N LEU A 44 -18.21 10.10 19.21
CA LEU A 44 -17.89 9.66 20.57
C LEU A 44 -16.96 10.65 21.29
N ASP A 45 -15.92 11.13 20.61
CA ASP A 45 -14.78 11.79 21.25
C ASP A 45 -14.51 13.22 20.72
N GLY A 46 -15.30 13.70 19.76
CA GLY A 46 -15.32 15.09 19.25
C GLY A 46 -14.85 15.26 17.79
N GLU A 47 -15.31 16.33 17.13
CA GLU A 47 -15.10 16.58 15.68
C GLU A 47 -13.63 16.69 15.23
N ASP A 48 -12.74 17.07 16.14
CA ASP A 48 -11.32 17.23 15.84
C ASP A 48 -10.56 15.90 15.79
N VAL A 49 -11.15 14.79 16.25
CA VAL A 49 -10.56 13.45 16.23
C VAL A 49 -10.26 12.98 14.81
N ARG A 50 -9.11 12.33 14.64
CA ARG A 50 -8.69 11.68 13.39
C ARG A 50 -8.27 10.25 13.63
N LEU A 51 -8.28 9.43 12.57
CA LEU A 51 -7.81 8.04 12.62
C LEU A 51 -6.38 7.91 13.19
N ALA A 52 -5.51 8.87 12.88
CA ALA A 52 -4.13 8.94 13.39
C ALA A 52 -4.03 8.98 14.94
N ASP A 53 -5.09 9.41 15.64
CA ASP A 53 -5.12 9.48 17.10
C ASP A 53 -5.44 8.10 17.73
N TYR A 54 -6.07 7.20 16.96
CA TYR A 54 -6.57 5.90 17.44
C TYR A 54 -5.70 4.74 17.00
N PHE A 55 -4.96 4.87 15.92
CA PHE A 55 -4.07 3.82 15.45
C PHE A 55 -2.64 4.10 15.87
N ASP A 56 -1.97 3.07 16.39
CA ASP A 56 -0.57 3.16 16.79
C ASP A 56 0.35 2.91 15.58
N VAL A 57 -0.15 2.22 14.54
CA VAL A 57 0.51 1.97 13.27
C VAL A 57 -0.50 1.96 12.13
N VAL A 58 -0.17 2.60 11.00
CA VAL A 58 -0.95 2.52 9.76
C VAL A 58 -0.11 1.86 8.67
N THR A 59 -0.66 0.87 7.98
CA THR A 59 0.04 0.17 6.89
C THR A 59 -0.81 0.17 5.63
N GLY A 60 -0.17 0.30 4.48
CA GLY A 60 -0.87 0.48 3.23
C GLY A 60 -0.04 0.10 2.01
N THR A 61 -0.64 -0.62 1.08
CA THR A 61 0.00 -0.98 -0.20
C THR A 61 -0.62 -0.23 -1.36
N SER A 62 0.19 0.31 -2.28
CA SER A 62 -0.31 1.00 -3.47
C SER A 62 -1.26 2.13 -3.08
N THR A 63 -2.47 2.14 -3.62
CA THR A 63 -3.58 3.00 -3.18
C THR A 63 -3.79 3.03 -1.65
N GLY A 64 -3.69 1.89 -0.95
CA GLY A 64 -3.74 1.87 0.51
C GLY A 64 -2.57 2.59 1.15
N GLY A 65 -1.40 2.58 0.52
CA GLY A 65 -0.22 3.35 0.92
C GLY A 65 -0.42 4.86 0.72
N LEU A 66 -1.08 5.27 -0.36
CA LEU A 66 -1.49 6.66 -0.57
C LEU A 66 -2.47 7.11 0.51
N ILE A 67 -3.49 6.31 0.81
CA ILE A 67 -4.46 6.61 1.87
C ILE A 67 -3.75 6.70 3.22
N ALA A 68 -2.85 5.76 3.51
CA ALA A 68 -2.06 5.77 4.74
C ALA A 68 -1.28 7.08 4.90
N THR A 69 -0.61 7.58 3.84
CA THR A 69 0.12 8.86 3.93
C THR A 69 -0.82 10.06 4.02
N MET A 70 -1.96 10.07 3.31
CA MET A 70 -2.97 11.14 3.41
C MET A 70 -3.45 11.37 4.85
N ILE A 71 -3.70 10.30 5.61
CA ILE A 71 -4.23 10.37 6.98
C ILE A 71 -3.14 10.44 8.06
N THR A 72 -1.86 10.38 7.71
CA THR A 72 -0.73 10.40 8.68
C THR A 72 0.29 11.49 8.43
N ALA A 73 0.36 12.08 7.24
CA ALA A 73 1.27 13.17 6.95
C ALA A 73 0.84 14.44 7.72
N PRO A 74 1.77 15.15 8.39
CA PRO A 74 1.45 16.32 9.19
C PRO A 74 1.26 17.56 8.31
N ASN A 75 0.17 18.29 8.54
CA ASN A 75 0.00 19.66 8.08
C ASN A 75 0.76 20.66 9.00
N PRO A 76 0.78 21.97 8.67
CA PRO A 76 1.47 22.98 9.50
C PRO A 76 0.99 23.10 10.95
N LYS A 77 -0.21 22.58 11.28
CA LYS A 77 -0.76 22.51 12.64
C LYS A 77 -0.45 21.18 13.34
N ASN A 78 0.42 20.35 12.78
CA ASN A 78 0.77 19.02 13.29
C ASN A 78 -0.46 18.09 13.45
N ARG A 79 -1.42 18.21 12.53
CA ARG A 79 -2.59 17.32 12.37
C ARG A 79 -2.54 16.66 11.00
N PRO A 80 -3.24 15.54 10.77
CA PRO A 80 -3.32 14.93 9.43
C PRO A 80 -3.72 15.95 8.36
N PHE A 81 -3.08 15.88 7.19
CA PHE A 81 -3.43 16.72 6.05
C PHE A 81 -4.87 16.51 5.59
N TYR A 82 -5.32 15.26 5.57
CA TYR A 82 -6.69 14.88 5.20
C TYR A 82 -7.43 14.24 6.36
N ALA A 83 -8.72 14.55 6.48
CA ALA A 83 -9.67 13.73 7.20
C ALA A 83 -10.09 12.54 6.32
N ALA A 84 -10.65 11.50 6.92
CA ALA A 84 -11.07 10.31 6.18
C ALA A 84 -12.15 10.63 5.14
N LYS A 85 -13.05 11.58 5.43
CA LYS A 85 -14.08 12.08 4.50
C LYS A 85 -13.52 12.73 3.24
N ASP A 86 -12.26 13.17 3.25
CA ASP A 86 -11.63 13.83 2.10
C ASP A 86 -11.07 12.81 1.09
N ILE A 87 -10.92 11.54 1.48
CA ILE A 87 -10.35 10.48 0.65
C ILE A 87 -11.22 10.25 -0.60
N VAL A 88 -12.53 10.04 -0.43
CA VAL A 88 -13.43 9.75 -1.56
C VAL A 88 -13.45 10.91 -2.57
N PRO A 89 -13.67 12.18 -2.16
CA PRO A 89 -13.56 13.33 -3.05
C PRO A 89 -12.23 13.41 -3.80
N PHE A 90 -11.11 13.19 -3.10
CA PHE A 90 -9.79 13.17 -3.72
C PHE A 90 -9.70 12.11 -4.84
N TYR A 91 -10.15 10.89 -4.57
CA TYR A 91 -10.13 9.84 -5.60
C TYR A 91 -11.05 10.17 -6.78
N LEU A 92 -12.26 10.70 -6.53
CA LEU A 92 -13.19 11.09 -7.59
C LEU A 92 -12.63 12.20 -8.49
N GLU A 93 -11.93 13.17 -7.92
CA GLU A 93 -11.31 14.25 -8.67
C GLU A 93 -10.08 13.79 -9.47
N HIS A 94 -9.17 13.06 -8.82
CA HIS A 94 -7.83 12.82 -9.37
C HIS A 94 -7.76 11.53 -10.20
N CYS A 95 -8.57 10.50 -9.94
CA CYS A 95 -8.49 9.24 -10.69
C CYS A 95 -8.71 9.37 -12.21
N PRO A 96 -9.68 10.16 -12.71
CA PRO A 96 -9.84 10.36 -14.16
C PRO A 96 -8.62 11.00 -14.82
N LYS A 97 -7.87 11.83 -14.07
CA LYS A 97 -6.66 12.51 -14.53
C LYS A 97 -5.43 11.59 -14.44
N ILE A 98 -5.36 10.73 -13.43
CA ILE A 98 -4.32 9.69 -13.26
C ILE A 98 -4.49 8.57 -14.30
N PHE A 99 -5.74 8.16 -14.55
CA PHE A 99 -6.10 7.04 -15.43
C PHE A 99 -7.06 7.49 -16.53
N PRO A 100 -6.62 8.37 -17.45
CA PRO A 100 -7.47 8.91 -18.50
C PRO A 100 -8.01 7.78 -19.37
N GLN A 101 -9.34 7.67 -19.47
CA GLN A 101 -9.97 6.75 -20.39
C GLN A 101 -9.84 7.32 -21.80
N LYS A 102 -9.25 6.55 -22.73
CA LYS A 102 -9.34 6.88 -24.14
C LYS A 102 -10.82 6.77 -24.53
N ASN A 103 -11.45 7.88 -24.90
CA ASN A 103 -12.79 7.90 -25.49
C ASN A 103 -12.77 7.09 -26.78
N LYS A 104 -12.93 5.76 -26.67
CA LYS A 104 -13.44 4.97 -27.78
C LYS A 104 -14.92 5.27 -27.81
N GLY A 105 -15.32 6.23 -28.64
CA GLY A 105 -16.72 6.43 -28.97
C GLY A 105 -17.28 5.11 -29.46
N ILE A 106 -17.97 4.37 -28.59
CA ILE A 106 -18.81 3.27 -29.03
C ILE A 106 -20.00 3.96 -29.68
N ARG A 107 -19.94 4.13 -31.00
CA ARG A 107 -21.15 4.34 -31.80
C ARG A 107 -21.98 3.07 -31.66
N PHE A 108 -22.89 3.04 -30.70
CA PHE A 108 -24.01 2.11 -30.69
C PHE A 108 -24.95 2.54 -31.82
N GLY A 109 -24.59 2.15 -33.04
CA GLY A 109 -25.30 2.45 -34.27
C GLY A 109 -24.91 1.44 -35.33
N GLY A 110 -24.97 0.15 -34.98
CA GLY A 110 -25.06 -0.93 -35.96
C GLY A 110 -26.53 -1.38 -36.03
N PRO A 111 -27.03 -1.81 -37.20
CA PRO A 111 -28.44 -2.13 -37.37
C PRO A 111 -28.85 -3.24 -36.40
N GLU A 112 -30.00 -3.04 -35.78
CA GLU A 112 -30.68 -3.98 -34.90
C GLU A 112 -30.85 -5.33 -35.61
N ARG A 113 -30.24 -6.39 -35.07
CA ARG A 113 -30.41 -7.76 -35.59
C ARG A 113 -31.57 -8.40 -34.82
N ASP A 114 -32.65 -8.69 -35.55
CA ASP A 114 -33.81 -9.46 -35.05
C ASP A 114 -33.35 -10.86 -34.58
N PRO A 115 -33.67 -11.27 -33.34
CA PRO A 115 -33.30 -12.59 -32.81
C PRO A 115 -34.01 -13.78 -33.49
N ARG A 116 -34.93 -13.57 -34.44
CA ARG A 116 -35.76 -14.65 -35.04
C ARG A 116 -35.34 -15.16 -36.43
N THR A 117 -34.14 -14.83 -36.89
CA THR A 117 -33.56 -15.47 -38.10
C THR A 117 -32.33 -16.29 -37.74
N SER A 118 -32.52 -17.39 -37.02
CA SER A 118 -31.49 -18.40 -36.76
C SER A 118 -32.02 -19.81 -37.07
N MET A 119 -32.49 -20.02 -38.29
CA MET A 119 -32.74 -21.33 -38.86
C MET A 119 -32.71 -21.13 -40.37
N ASP A 120 -31.75 -21.77 -41.02
CA ASP A 120 -31.50 -21.87 -42.48
C ASP A 120 -30.12 -21.36 -42.92
N ALA A 121 -29.07 -22.03 -42.43
CA ALA A 121 -27.78 -22.04 -43.11
C ALA A 121 -27.52 -23.46 -43.64
N LYS A 122 -27.60 -23.64 -44.96
CA LYS A 122 -27.23 -24.87 -45.67
C LYS A 122 -25.72 -25.14 -45.51
N PRO A 123 -25.28 -26.40 -45.36
CA PRO A 123 -23.85 -26.70 -45.27
C PRO A 123 -23.16 -26.45 -46.61
N ALA A 124 -22.01 -25.76 -46.58
CA ALA A 124 -21.16 -25.54 -47.74
C ALA A 124 -20.44 -26.85 -48.15
N PRO A 125 -20.14 -27.04 -49.45
CA PRO A 125 -19.61 -28.31 -49.95
C PRO A 125 -18.16 -28.55 -49.52
N SER A 126 -17.89 -29.80 -49.15
CA SER A 126 -16.57 -30.29 -48.76
C SER A 126 -15.69 -30.54 -49.99
N SER A 127 -14.83 -29.59 -50.35
CA SER A 127 -13.64 -29.88 -51.14
C SER A 127 -12.61 -28.74 -51.12
N LEU A 128 -11.38 -29.11 -50.77
CA LEU A 128 -10.09 -28.47 -51.10
C LEU A 128 -9.70 -27.20 -50.34
N TRP A 129 -9.03 -27.39 -49.19
CA TRP A 129 -8.04 -26.44 -48.68
C TRP A 129 -6.72 -27.18 -48.46
N PRO A 130 -5.59 -26.74 -49.05
CA PRO A 130 -4.27 -27.24 -48.68
C PRO A 130 -3.91 -26.75 -47.28
N SER A 131 -3.29 -27.62 -46.49
CA SER A 131 -3.00 -27.52 -45.04
C SER A 131 -1.98 -26.43 -44.63
N LEU A 132 -1.90 -25.30 -45.33
CA LEU A 132 -0.85 -24.28 -45.10
C LEU A 132 -1.34 -22.89 -44.68
N ILE A 133 -2.65 -22.61 -44.59
CA ILE A 133 -3.15 -21.27 -44.22
C ILE A 133 -3.80 -21.20 -42.82
N VAL A 134 -4.14 -22.32 -42.18
CA VAL A 134 -4.74 -22.30 -40.82
C VAL A 134 -3.67 -22.21 -39.70
N GLY A 135 -2.40 -22.50 -40.00
CA GLY A 135 -1.31 -22.41 -39.03
C GLY A 135 -0.77 -21.00 -38.77
N LEU A 136 -1.07 -20.03 -39.65
CA LEU A 136 -0.49 -18.68 -39.59
C LEU A 136 -1.44 -17.60 -39.05
N LEU A 137 -2.76 -17.84 -38.98
CA LEU A 137 -3.70 -16.90 -38.34
C LEU A 137 -3.80 -17.07 -36.82
N GLY A 138 -3.33 -18.18 -36.26
CA GLY A 138 -3.29 -18.42 -34.81
C GLY A 138 -2.16 -17.72 -34.06
N MET A 139 -1.14 -17.22 -34.78
CA MET A 139 0.01 -16.53 -34.18
C MET A 139 -0.13 -15.00 -34.10
N ALA A 140 -1.13 -14.40 -34.76
CA ALA A 140 -1.29 -12.94 -34.75
C ALA A 140 -1.82 -12.39 -33.40
N ALA A 141 -2.64 -13.16 -32.69
CA ALA A 141 -3.20 -12.74 -31.40
C ALA A 141 -2.11 -12.59 -30.31
N ASN A 142 -1.19 -13.54 -30.23
CA ASN A 142 -0.07 -13.50 -29.27
C ASN A 142 0.97 -12.42 -29.61
N VAL A 143 1.18 -12.14 -30.90
CA VAL A 143 2.09 -11.07 -31.33
C VAL A 143 1.52 -9.69 -31.01
N MET A 144 0.22 -9.46 -31.15
CA MET A 144 -0.38 -8.15 -30.84
C MET A 144 -0.34 -7.80 -29.35
N ASP A 145 -0.54 -8.78 -28.45
CA ASP A 145 -0.44 -8.54 -27.01
C ASP A 145 1.01 -8.45 -26.52
N ALA A 146 1.94 -9.18 -27.15
CA ALA A 146 3.37 -8.99 -26.96
C ALA A 146 3.85 -7.60 -27.46
N VAL A 147 3.32 -7.12 -28.59
CA VAL A 147 3.62 -5.78 -29.13
C VAL A 147 3.05 -4.67 -28.25
N LYS A 148 1.91 -4.87 -27.58
CA LYS A 148 1.40 -3.92 -26.56
C LYS A 148 2.29 -3.86 -25.33
N ALA A 149 2.91 -4.97 -24.94
CA ALA A 149 3.87 -5.01 -23.82
C ALA A 149 5.19 -4.27 -24.13
N ILE A 150 5.50 -4.03 -25.42
CA ILE A 150 6.69 -3.28 -25.87
C ILE A 150 6.45 -1.75 -25.83
N ASN A 151 5.18 -1.30 -25.87
CA ASN A 151 4.82 0.12 -25.87
C ASN A 151 4.65 0.70 -24.46
N GLY A 152 5.69 0.58 -23.61
CA GLY A 152 5.75 1.25 -22.30
C GLY A 152 4.55 0.96 -21.36
N PRO A 153 4.46 1.66 -20.22
CA PRO A 153 3.30 1.54 -19.34
C PRO A 153 2.05 2.16 -19.97
N LYS A 154 0.87 1.64 -19.59
CA LYS A 154 -0.44 2.12 -20.06
C LYS A 154 -0.66 3.61 -19.79
N TYR A 155 -0.11 4.12 -18.69
CA TYR A 155 -0.18 5.52 -18.27
C TYR A 155 1.23 6.05 -18.00
N ASP A 156 1.48 7.32 -18.29
CA ASP A 156 2.82 7.93 -18.14
C ASP A 156 3.18 8.26 -16.67
N GLY A 157 2.18 8.29 -15.78
CA GLY A 157 2.32 8.61 -14.37
C GLY A 157 2.73 10.05 -14.07
N LYS A 158 2.80 10.96 -15.05
CA LYS A 158 3.26 12.34 -14.84
C LYS A 158 2.34 13.09 -13.89
N TYR A 159 1.03 13.01 -14.12
CA TYR A 159 0.04 13.67 -13.27
C TYR A 159 0.11 13.20 -11.82
N LEU A 160 0.21 11.87 -11.60
CA LEU A 160 0.34 11.30 -10.25
C LEU A 160 1.61 11.82 -9.54
N ARG A 161 2.74 11.87 -10.24
CA ARG A 161 4.00 12.36 -9.68
C ARG A 161 3.91 13.83 -9.29
N THR A 162 3.40 14.68 -10.18
CA THR A 162 3.20 16.10 -9.91
C THR A 162 2.26 16.31 -8.72
N LEU A 163 1.12 15.62 -8.70
CA LEU A 163 0.15 15.69 -7.61
C LEU A 163 0.77 15.33 -6.25
N LEU A 164 1.55 14.24 -6.18
CA LEU A 164 2.17 13.80 -4.94
C LEU A 164 3.32 14.69 -4.50
N GLN A 165 4.06 15.29 -5.43
CA GLN A 165 5.10 16.28 -5.13
C GLN A 165 4.52 17.61 -4.66
N GLU A 166 3.37 18.03 -5.19
CA GLU A 166 2.66 19.22 -4.71
C GLU A 166 2.03 18.98 -3.33
N PHE A 167 1.48 17.79 -3.11
CA PHE A 167 0.87 17.42 -1.83
C PHE A 167 1.89 17.20 -0.71
N LEU A 168 3.05 16.61 -1.02
CA LEU A 168 4.09 16.24 -0.06
C LEU A 168 5.48 16.75 -0.52
N PRO A 169 5.70 18.08 -0.57
CA PRO A 169 6.87 18.64 -1.23
C PRO A 169 8.19 18.25 -0.57
N GLU A 170 8.27 18.37 0.76
CA GLU A 170 9.50 18.10 1.52
C GLU A 170 9.28 17.12 2.68
N THR A 171 8.08 16.58 2.82
CA THR A 171 7.73 15.70 3.94
C THR A 171 8.46 14.36 3.79
N LYS A 172 9.33 14.06 4.75
CA LYS A 172 10.04 12.78 4.85
C LYS A 172 9.23 11.73 5.59
N LEU A 173 9.58 10.47 5.36
CA LEU A 173 8.92 9.32 5.95
C LEU A 173 8.84 9.39 7.48
N ASN A 174 9.91 9.81 8.14
CA ASN A 174 9.96 9.92 9.59
C ASN A 174 9.15 11.08 10.20
N GLN A 175 8.59 11.97 9.36
CA GLN A 175 7.77 13.09 9.83
C GLN A 175 6.29 12.71 9.94
N THR A 176 5.90 11.47 9.61
CA THR A 176 4.53 10.98 9.79
C THR A 176 4.08 11.04 11.25
N LEU A 177 2.84 11.46 11.49
CA LEU A 177 2.24 11.60 12.82
C LEU A 177 2.06 10.26 13.53
N THR A 178 1.66 9.25 12.75
CA THR A 178 1.53 7.87 13.16
C THR A 178 2.53 7.04 12.35
N PRO A 179 3.29 6.12 12.97
CA PRO A 179 4.19 5.25 12.24
C PRO A 179 3.52 4.54 11.07
N VAL A 180 4.13 4.65 9.88
CA VAL A 180 3.63 4.00 8.67
C VAL A 180 4.50 2.81 8.27
N ILE A 181 3.89 1.85 7.58
CA ILE A 181 4.56 0.73 6.91
C ILE A 181 4.03 0.63 5.48
N ILE A 182 4.90 0.78 4.49
CA ILE A 182 4.51 0.84 3.07
C ILE A 182 5.45 -0.08 2.27
N PRO A 183 4.95 -1.23 1.77
CA PRO A 183 5.74 -2.11 0.93
C PRO A 183 5.92 -1.53 -0.48
N THR A 184 7.07 -1.87 -1.08
CA THR A 184 7.45 -1.66 -2.48
C THR A 184 8.29 -2.86 -2.92
N PHE A 185 8.62 -2.94 -4.21
CA PHE A 185 9.50 -3.99 -4.73
C PHE A 185 10.64 -3.40 -5.57
N ASP A 186 11.89 -3.76 -5.26
CA ASP A 186 13.07 -3.33 -6.01
C ASP A 186 13.34 -4.27 -7.17
N ILE A 187 13.23 -3.76 -8.40
CA ILE A 187 13.41 -4.54 -9.63
C ILE A 187 14.89 -4.77 -9.99
N LYS A 188 15.80 -3.95 -9.47
CA LYS A 188 17.24 -4.12 -9.70
C LYS A 188 17.79 -5.25 -8.84
N HIS A 189 17.34 -5.33 -7.59
CA HIS A 189 17.79 -6.34 -6.64
C HIS A 189 16.79 -7.49 -6.42
N LEU A 190 15.65 -7.48 -7.14
CA LEU A 190 14.59 -8.50 -7.11
C LEU A 190 14.13 -8.86 -5.69
N GLN A 191 13.93 -7.84 -4.84
CA GLN A 191 13.53 -8.03 -3.44
C GLN A 191 12.51 -6.99 -2.97
N PRO A 192 11.66 -7.32 -1.99
CA PRO A 192 10.80 -6.33 -1.35
C PRO A 192 11.62 -5.26 -0.61
N ILE A 193 11.19 -4.01 -0.73
CA ILE A 193 11.68 -2.90 0.10
C ILE A 193 10.49 -2.36 0.89
N ILE A 194 10.56 -2.46 2.22
CA ILE A 194 9.50 -1.99 3.09
C ILE A 194 9.93 -0.68 3.73
N PHE A 195 9.26 0.41 3.34
CA PHE A 195 9.46 1.69 3.99
C PHE A 195 8.70 1.71 5.30
N SER A 196 9.38 2.03 6.38
CA SER A 196 8.73 2.22 7.67
C SER A 196 9.34 3.37 8.44
N THR A 197 8.51 4.09 9.19
CA THR A 197 8.95 5.14 10.11
C THR A 197 10.00 4.61 11.09
N PHE A 198 9.88 3.36 11.56
CA PHE A 198 10.84 2.74 12.48
C PHE A 198 12.26 2.60 11.91
N GLU A 199 12.37 2.27 10.63
CA GLU A 199 13.68 2.17 9.96
C GLU A 199 14.20 3.56 9.60
N ALA A 200 13.33 4.46 9.15
CA ALA A 200 13.67 5.83 8.80
C ALA A 200 14.25 6.63 9.98
N ASP A 201 13.78 6.37 11.20
CA ASP A 201 14.32 6.99 12.43
C ASP A 201 15.75 6.54 12.77
N ARG A 202 16.19 5.40 12.25
CA ARG A 202 17.50 4.79 12.58
C ARG A 202 18.50 4.88 11.44
N ASP A 203 18.03 4.98 10.21
CA ASP A 203 18.85 4.96 9.01
C ASP A 203 18.38 6.06 8.04
N GLU A 204 19.18 7.11 7.92
CA GLU A 204 18.92 8.24 7.01
C GLU A 204 18.76 7.78 5.55
N LEU A 205 19.42 6.70 5.13
CA LEU A 205 19.30 6.16 3.77
C LEU A 205 17.93 5.51 3.53
N LYS A 206 17.19 5.19 4.60
CA LYS A 206 15.83 4.65 4.56
C LYS A 206 14.76 5.70 4.91
N ASN A 207 15.13 6.99 4.94
CA ASN A 207 14.21 8.11 5.18
C ASN A 207 14.01 8.97 3.92
N PRO A 208 13.39 8.44 2.85
CA PRO A 208 13.09 9.20 1.65
C PRO A 208 11.95 10.19 1.84
N LEU A 209 11.67 10.99 0.80
CA LEU A 209 10.45 11.78 0.70
C LEU A 209 9.23 10.84 0.66
N LEU A 210 8.14 11.22 1.33
CA LEU A 210 6.89 10.48 1.29
C LEU A 210 6.31 10.44 -0.13
N SER A 211 6.50 11.49 -0.93
CA SER A 211 6.11 11.51 -2.34
C SER A 211 6.76 10.37 -3.11
N ASP A 212 8.05 10.13 -2.92
CA ASP A 212 8.78 9.05 -3.59
C ASP A 212 8.25 7.67 -3.17
N VAL A 213 7.99 7.48 -1.87
CA VAL A 213 7.37 6.25 -1.34
C VAL A 213 6.00 6.01 -1.96
N CYS A 214 5.16 7.05 -2.03
CA CYS A 214 3.81 7.01 -2.60
C CYS A 214 3.81 6.67 -4.09
N ILE A 215 4.71 7.30 -4.86
CA ILE A 215 4.88 7.02 -6.28
C ILE A 215 5.34 5.57 -6.47
N SER A 216 6.34 5.12 -5.68
CA SER A 216 6.89 3.77 -5.78
C SER A 216 5.87 2.69 -5.44
N THR A 217 5.16 2.81 -4.31
CA THR A 217 4.17 1.79 -3.90
C THR A 217 2.99 1.70 -4.86
N SER A 218 2.70 2.77 -5.62
CA SER A 218 1.61 2.83 -6.59
C SER A 218 2.02 2.47 -8.03
N ALA A 219 3.31 2.25 -8.30
CA ALA A 219 3.84 2.04 -9.65
C ALA A 219 3.57 0.62 -10.17
N ALA A 220 2.29 0.29 -10.39
CA ALA A 220 1.85 -1.05 -10.76
C ALA A 220 2.41 -1.46 -12.12
N PRO A 221 3.04 -2.65 -12.25
CA PRO A 221 3.52 -3.16 -13.53
C PRO A 221 2.44 -3.08 -14.60
N ILE A 222 2.85 -2.78 -15.84
CA ILE A 222 1.97 -2.56 -17.01
C ILE A 222 1.16 -1.25 -16.93
N PHE A 223 0.81 -0.74 -15.75
CA PHE A 223 0.00 0.47 -15.60
C PHE A 223 0.81 1.75 -15.51
N LEU A 224 1.82 1.78 -14.65
CA LEU A 224 2.61 2.98 -14.34
C LEU A 224 4.12 2.68 -14.45
N PRO A 225 4.95 3.67 -14.82
CA PRO A 225 6.39 3.47 -14.91
C PRO A 225 7.00 3.25 -13.53
N ALA A 226 8.01 2.38 -13.46
CA ALA A 226 8.86 2.22 -12.29
C ALA A 226 9.42 3.58 -11.83
N HIS A 227 9.66 3.70 -10.53
CA HIS A 227 10.18 4.91 -9.94
C HIS A 227 11.60 4.71 -9.45
N HIS A 228 12.49 5.56 -9.95
CA HIS A 228 13.86 5.67 -9.48
C HIS A 228 14.07 6.96 -8.70
N PHE A 229 14.73 6.85 -7.54
CA PHE A 229 15.20 7.98 -6.75
C PHE A 229 16.42 7.55 -5.92
N LYS A 230 17.05 8.53 -5.26
CA LYS A 230 18.19 8.30 -4.38
C LYS A 230 17.96 8.96 -3.03
N THR A 231 18.49 8.34 -1.99
CA THR A 231 18.68 8.98 -0.68
C THR A 231 20.16 9.15 -0.41
N SER A 232 20.51 10.14 0.40
CA SER A 232 21.88 10.41 0.84
C SER A 232 21.87 10.65 2.34
N ASN A 233 22.91 10.20 3.03
CA ASN A 233 23.09 10.46 4.45
C ASN A 233 24.10 11.60 4.70
N SER A 234 24.25 11.97 5.96
CA SER A 234 25.22 12.95 6.47
C SER A 234 26.68 12.63 6.10
N LYS A 235 27.01 11.36 5.82
CA LYS A 235 28.34 10.91 5.35
C LYS A 235 28.51 10.95 3.83
N LYS A 236 27.52 11.46 3.09
CA LYS A 236 27.46 11.47 1.62
C LYS A 236 27.46 10.07 0.99
N GLU A 237 27.09 9.05 1.76
CA GLU A 237 26.77 7.74 1.18
C GLU A 237 25.42 7.85 0.48
N GLU A 238 25.28 7.24 -0.69
CA GLU A 238 24.05 7.23 -1.46
C GLU A 238 23.44 5.83 -1.52
N ARG A 239 22.12 5.77 -1.46
CA ARG A 239 21.36 4.55 -1.76
C ARG A 239 20.40 4.82 -2.91
N CYS A 240 20.53 4.02 -3.96
CA CYS A 240 19.65 4.09 -5.13
C CYS A 240 18.48 3.12 -4.97
N PHE A 241 17.29 3.55 -5.37
CA PHE A 241 16.07 2.76 -5.33
C PHE A 241 15.49 2.65 -6.74
N ASN A 242 15.10 1.43 -7.14
CA ASN A 242 14.48 1.15 -8.44
C ASN A 242 13.18 0.38 -8.20
N LEU A 243 12.10 1.11 -7.93
CA LEU A 243 10.94 0.52 -7.26
C LEU A 243 9.70 0.47 -8.14
N ILE A 244 8.91 -0.57 -7.90
CA ILE A 244 7.55 -0.76 -8.42
C ILE A 244 6.58 -1.03 -7.27
N ASP A 245 5.31 -1.20 -7.62
CA ASP A 245 4.19 -1.36 -6.69
C ASP A 245 4.42 -2.44 -5.64
N GLY A 246 4.04 -2.12 -4.39
CA GLY A 246 4.16 -3.02 -3.25
C GLY A 246 3.29 -4.27 -3.37
N GLY A 247 2.25 -4.25 -4.19
CA GLY A 247 1.37 -5.38 -4.47
C GLY A 247 2.09 -6.56 -5.13
N VAL A 248 3.26 -6.33 -5.74
CA VAL A 248 4.16 -7.40 -6.21
C VAL A 248 4.78 -8.16 -5.03
N ALA A 249 5.02 -7.48 -3.90
CA ALA A 249 5.50 -8.11 -2.67
C ALA A 249 4.34 -8.63 -1.81
N ALA A 250 3.37 -7.77 -1.49
CA ALA A 250 2.16 -8.12 -0.75
C ALA A 250 1.06 -7.08 -1.00
N ASN A 251 -0.03 -7.48 -1.65
CA ASN A 251 -1.19 -6.58 -1.84
C ASN A 251 -1.92 -6.27 -0.53
N ASN A 252 -1.92 -7.22 0.41
CA ASN A 252 -2.42 -7.04 1.77
C ASN A 252 -1.22 -6.95 2.73
N PRO A 253 -0.91 -5.75 3.28
CA PRO A 253 0.31 -5.54 4.05
C PRO A 253 0.17 -5.96 5.52
N THR A 254 -0.94 -6.60 5.93
CA THR A 254 -1.20 -6.94 7.33
C THR A 254 -0.10 -7.83 7.91
N LEU A 255 0.28 -8.90 7.22
CA LEU A 255 1.32 -9.82 7.71
C LEU A 255 2.69 -9.15 7.77
N ILE A 256 3.01 -8.30 6.78
CA ILE A 256 4.25 -7.50 6.78
C ILE A 256 4.27 -6.58 8.00
N ALA A 257 3.18 -5.88 8.26
CA ALA A 257 3.07 -4.98 9.41
C ALA A 257 3.25 -5.73 10.73
N MET A 258 2.56 -6.86 10.91
CA MET A 258 2.70 -7.67 12.12
C MET A 258 4.14 -8.18 12.30
N SER A 259 4.81 -8.60 11.22
CA SER A 259 6.21 -9.02 11.25
C SER A 259 7.14 -7.89 11.68
N MET A 260 6.97 -6.70 11.10
CA MET A 260 7.78 -5.52 11.43
C MET A 260 7.55 -5.06 12.86
N ILE A 261 6.29 -4.94 13.29
CA ILE A 261 5.94 -4.57 14.67
C ILE A 261 6.55 -5.58 15.63
N THR A 262 6.43 -6.88 15.37
CA THR A 262 7.04 -7.93 16.20
C THR A 262 8.56 -7.77 16.28
N ARG A 263 9.22 -7.51 15.15
CA ARG A 263 10.66 -7.26 15.09
C ARG A 263 11.06 -6.04 15.93
N GLU A 264 10.30 -4.95 15.85
CA GLU A 264 10.54 -3.75 16.67
C GLU A 264 10.38 -4.03 18.17
N LEU A 265 9.32 -4.76 18.55
CA LEU A 265 9.09 -5.16 19.94
C LEU A 265 10.24 -6.03 20.47
N LEU A 266 10.75 -6.96 19.66
CA LEU A 266 11.88 -7.80 20.02
C LEU A 266 13.18 -7.00 20.17
N MET A 267 13.47 -6.08 19.25
CA MET A 267 14.65 -5.21 19.32
C MET A 267 14.62 -4.32 20.55
N GLN A 268 13.47 -3.71 20.86
CA GLN A 268 13.31 -2.87 22.05
C GLN A 268 13.46 -3.70 23.34
N LYS A 269 12.89 -4.91 23.39
CA LYS A 269 13.07 -5.85 24.51
C LYS A 269 14.54 -6.20 24.69
N GLN A 270 15.27 -6.50 23.63
CA GLN A 270 16.71 -6.79 23.69
C GLN A 270 17.52 -5.59 24.19
N ARG A 271 17.20 -4.37 23.77
CA ARG A 271 17.82 -3.14 24.28
C ARG A 271 17.57 -2.94 25.78
N PHE A 272 16.34 -3.19 26.25
CA PHE A 272 15.99 -3.14 27.67
C PHE A 272 16.83 -4.13 28.50
N PHE A 273 16.96 -5.38 28.03
CA PHE A 273 17.81 -6.38 28.68
C PHE A 273 19.31 -6.07 28.57
N ALA A 274 19.75 -5.43 27.48
CA ALA A 274 21.14 -5.00 27.31
C ALA A 274 21.49 -3.79 28.20
N SER A 275 20.53 -2.90 28.48
CA SER A 275 20.71 -1.75 29.37
C SER A 275 20.62 -2.10 30.87
N ASN A 276 19.98 -3.22 31.21
CA ASN A 276 19.92 -3.76 32.58
C ASN A 276 20.49 -5.19 32.61
N PRO A 277 21.82 -5.38 32.60
CA PRO A 277 22.45 -6.70 32.51
C PRO A 277 22.30 -7.58 33.77
N LEU A 278 21.68 -7.08 34.85
CA LEU A 278 21.62 -7.72 36.16
C LEU A 278 20.19 -7.82 36.68
N ASP A 279 19.35 -8.62 36.02
CA ASP A 279 18.26 -9.30 36.72
C ASP A 279 17.94 -10.66 36.07
N TYR A 280 18.95 -11.54 36.06
CA TYR A 280 18.81 -12.94 35.66
C TYR A 280 18.18 -13.82 36.77
N GLY A 281 17.43 -13.23 37.72
CA GLY A 281 17.01 -13.90 38.95
C GLY A 281 15.52 -14.22 39.11
N ARG A 282 14.62 -13.74 38.25
CA ARG A 282 13.17 -13.98 38.44
C ARG A 282 12.41 -14.21 37.14
N PHE A 283 12.55 -15.42 36.60
CA PHE A 283 11.40 -16.05 35.95
C PHE A 283 10.34 -16.33 37.03
N PRO A 284 9.12 -15.75 36.97
CA PRO A 284 8.05 -16.23 37.81
C PRO A 284 7.46 -17.49 37.17
N SER A 285 8.13 -18.62 37.39
CA SER A 285 7.51 -19.96 37.35
C SER A 285 6.31 -20.08 38.31
N ASN A 286 6.08 -19.07 39.14
CA ASN A 286 4.97 -18.96 40.07
C ASN A 286 3.63 -18.53 39.43
N ILE A 287 3.58 -18.06 38.18
CA ILE A 287 2.28 -17.69 37.55
C ILE A 287 1.47 -18.93 37.14
N ILE A 288 2.12 -20.05 36.85
CA ILE A 288 1.42 -21.31 36.54
C ILE A 288 0.99 -22.02 37.83
N ARG A 289 1.74 -21.93 38.93
CA ARG A 289 1.33 -22.51 40.22
C ARG A 289 0.23 -21.71 40.93
N HIS A 290 0.21 -20.38 40.82
CA HIS A 290 -0.77 -19.60 41.58
C HIS A 290 -2.19 -19.62 40.97
N ARG A 291 -2.34 -19.93 39.67
CA ARG A 291 -3.67 -20.11 39.05
C ARG A 291 -4.25 -21.52 39.14
N ILE A 292 -3.45 -22.53 39.48
CA ILE A 292 -3.95 -23.90 39.68
C ILE A 292 -4.46 -24.11 41.13
N SER A 293 -3.87 -23.43 42.12
CA SER A 293 -4.34 -23.51 43.51
C SER A 293 -5.63 -22.73 43.81
N GLN A 294 -6.05 -21.78 42.97
CA GLN A 294 -7.26 -20.97 43.20
C GLN A 294 -8.51 -21.46 42.44
N ARG A 295 -8.43 -22.58 41.72
CA ARG A 295 -9.59 -23.14 40.99
C ARG A 295 -10.09 -24.48 41.49
N GLY A 296 -9.54 -25.05 42.57
CA GLY A 296 -10.14 -26.22 43.22
C GLY A 296 -10.38 -27.43 42.31
N ILE A 297 -9.58 -27.59 41.25
CA ILE A 297 -9.62 -28.78 40.40
C ILE A 297 -8.47 -29.69 40.84
N GLN A 298 -8.81 -30.78 41.54
CA GLN A 298 -7.89 -31.90 41.75
C GLN A 298 -7.62 -32.59 40.41
N VAL A 299 -6.34 -32.83 40.12
CA VAL A 299 -5.87 -33.92 39.27
C VAL A 299 -5.07 -34.84 40.17
#